data_AF-V5H3S4-F1
#
_entry.id   AF-V5H3S4-F1
#
_cell.length_a   1.000
_cell.length_b   1.000
_cell.length_c   1.000
_cell.angle_alpha   90.00
_cell.angle_beta   90.00
_cell.angle_gamma   90.00
#
_symmetry.space_group_name_H-M   'P 1'
#
loop_
_entity.id
_entity.type
_entity.pdbx_description
1 polymer ?
#
loop_
_entity_poly.entity_id
_entity_poly.type
_entity_poly.pdbx_seq_one_letter_code
_entity_poly.pdbx_strand_id
1 'polypeptide(L)'
;PVYKMGQMFMYDLYQSQYNMKEFCVFSLDDVDATFEKIIQLKYNQTIPLKGKGYGLTVTPLPAGHMIGGTIWKIMKVGEEEIIYANDFNHKKERHLNGCELEKLQRPSLLITDAFNATYQQARRR
;
A
#
# COMPACT_ATOMS: atom_id res chain seq x y z
N PRO A 1 -4.24 -6.98 -5.83
CA PRO A 1 -4.80 -7.58 -4.59
C PRO A 1 -5.46 -6.55 -3.65
N VAL A 2 -4.82 -5.38 -3.46
CA VAL A 2 -5.37 -4.27 -2.65
C VAL A 2 -6.81 -3.92 -3.05
N TYR A 3 -7.10 -3.83 -4.36
CA TYR A 3 -8.47 -3.59 -4.86
C TYR A 3 -9.48 -4.63 -4.31
N LYS A 4 -9.26 -5.92 -4.63
CA LYS A 4 -10.24 -6.97 -4.31
C LYS A 4 -10.34 -7.23 -2.80
N MET A 5 -9.20 -7.33 -2.12
CA MET A 5 -9.18 -7.61 -0.68
C MET A 5 -9.62 -6.40 0.13
N GLY A 6 -9.28 -5.18 -0.32
CA GLY A 6 -9.76 -3.94 0.29
C GLY A 6 -11.27 -3.80 0.18
N GLN A 7 -11.86 -4.12 -0.97
CA GLN A 7 -13.32 -4.09 -1.14
C GLN A 7 -14.00 -5.07 -0.17
N MET A 8 -13.50 -6.32 -0.11
CA MET A 8 -14.01 -7.33 0.82
C MET A 8 -13.84 -6.91 2.29
N PHE A 9 -12.73 -6.26 2.63
CA PHE A 9 -12.49 -5.75 3.98
C PHE A 9 -13.49 -4.64 4.35
N MET A 10 -13.82 -3.75 3.41
CA MET A 10 -14.81 -2.70 3.64
C MET A 10 -16.23 -3.24 3.80
N TYR A 11 -16.58 -4.31 3.07
CA TYR A 11 -17.86 -5.01 3.27
C TYR A 11 -17.96 -5.65 4.64
N ASP A 12 -16.92 -6.36 5.06
CA ASP A 12 -16.88 -7.00 6.38
C ASP A 12 -16.95 -5.94 7.49
N LEU A 13 -16.22 -4.83 7.34
CA LEU A 13 -16.27 -3.71 8.28
C LEU A 13 -17.67 -3.11 8.38
N TYR A 14 -18.33 -2.84 7.24
CA TYR A 14 -19.70 -2.32 7.21
C TYR A 14 -20.65 -3.27 7.93
N GLN A 15 -20.65 -4.55 7.55
CA GLN A 15 -21.57 -5.55 8.10
C GLN A 15 -21.36 -5.74 9.61
N SER A 16 -20.09 -5.78 10.05
CA SER A 16 -19.72 -5.89 11.46
C SER A 16 -20.25 -4.71 12.28
N GLN A 17 -20.07 -3.48 11.79
CA GLN A 17 -20.57 -2.30 12.48
C GLN A 17 -22.10 -2.22 12.46
N TYR A 18 -22.72 -2.50 11.32
CA TYR A 18 -24.19 -2.48 11.14
C TYR A 18 -24.89 -3.47 12.08
N ASN A 19 -24.29 -4.65 12.31
CA ASN A 19 -24.82 -5.65 13.22
C ASN A 19 -24.72 -5.23 14.71
N MET A 20 -23.79 -4.33 15.07
CA MET A 20 -23.57 -3.91 16.46
C MET A 20 -24.24 -2.58 16.80
N LYS A 21 -24.39 -1.67 15.84
CA LYS A 21 -24.90 -0.32 16.05
C LYS A 21 -25.46 0.27 14.76
N GLU A 22 -26.22 1.34 14.91
CA GLU A 22 -26.61 2.18 13.77
C GLU A 22 -25.35 2.81 13.15
N PHE A 23 -25.00 2.37 11.94
CA PHE A 23 -23.79 2.78 11.23
C PHE A 23 -24.15 3.65 10.01
N CYS A 24 -23.86 4.95 10.10
CA CYS A 24 -24.25 5.94 9.08
C CYS A 24 -23.05 6.70 8.47
N VAL A 25 -21.82 6.16 8.56
CA VAL A 25 -20.62 6.85 8.04
C VAL A 25 -20.48 6.67 6.52
N PHE A 26 -20.80 5.49 6.01
CA PHE A 26 -20.84 5.16 4.58
C PHE A 26 -21.75 3.95 4.36
N SER A 27 -22.20 3.75 3.13
CA SER A 27 -23.02 2.61 2.68
C SER A 27 -22.22 1.62 1.84
N LEU A 28 -22.81 0.46 1.52
CA LEU A 28 -22.20 -0.50 0.58
C LEU A 28 -22.08 0.09 -0.84
N ASP A 29 -23.05 0.91 -1.26
CA ASP A 29 -22.99 1.61 -2.56
C ASP A 29 -21.81 2.59 -2.64
N ASP A 30 -21.47 3.25 -1.52
CA ASP A 30 -20.30 4.14 -1.45
C ASP A 30 -18.98 3.37 -1.58
N VAL A 31 -18.93 2.15 -1.02
CA VAL A 31 -17.78 1.25 -1.18
C VAL A 31 -17.62 0.88 -2.65
N ASP A 32 -18.68 0.43 -3.31
CA ASP A 32 -18.65 0.07 -4.73
C ASP A 32 -18.23 1.26 -5.61
N ALA A 33 -18.90 2.40 -5.46
CA ALA A 33 -18.63 3.60 -6.24
C ALA A 33 -17.20 4.14 -6.05
N THR A 34 -16.60 3.90 -4.88
CA THR A 34 -15.21 4.28 -4.61
C THR A 34 -14.23 3.31 -5.25
N PHE A 35 -14.44 2.00 -5.08
CA PHE A 35 -13.53 1.00 -5.62
C PHE A 35 -13.54 0.98 -7.14
N GLU A 36 -14.68 1.19 -7.81
CA GLU A 36 -14.75 1.29 -9.29
C GLU A 36 -13.82 2.36 -9.89
N LYS A 37 -13.53 3.43 -9.13
CA LYS A 37 -12.66 4.53 -9.58
C LYS A 37 -11.17 4.24 -9.42
N ILE A 38 -10.82 3.13 -8.75
CA ILE A 38 -9.42 2.78 -8.47
C ILE A 38 -8.77 2.16 -9.70
N ILE A 39 -7.66 2.76 -10.14
CA ILE A 39 -6.82 2.21 -11.20
C ILE A 39 -5.93 1.10 -10.60
N GLN A 40 -6.10 -0.13 -11.08
CA GLN A 40 -5.35 -1.29 -10.61
C GLN A 40 -3.97 -1.35 -11.26
N LEU A 41 -2.93 -1.50 -10.44
CA LEU A 41 -1.54 -1.61 -10.89
C LEU A 41 -0.94 -2.98 -10.54
N LYS A 42 0.13 -3.34 -11.25
CA LYS A 42 1.01 -4.47 -10.94
C LYS A 42 2.32 -3.97 -10.36
N TYR A 43 3.00 -4.80 -9.56
CA TYR A 43 4.32 -4.45 -9.05
C TYR A 43 5.30 -4.13 -10.18
N ASN A 44 6.20 -3.20 -9.92
CA ASN A 44 7.20 -2.68 -10.86
C ASN A 44 6.62 -1.98 -12.11
N GLN A 45 5.31 -1.72 -12.13
CA GLN A 45 4.67 -0.98 -13.22
C GLN A 45 4.80 0.53 -12.97
N THR A 46 5.68 1.20 -13.70
CA THR A 46 5.81 2.65 -13.65
C THR A 46 4.69 3.32 -14.45
N ILE A 47 3.91 4.18 -13.79
CA ILE A 47 2.83 4.95 -14.40
C ILE A 47 3.13 6.45 -14.30
N PRO A 48 3.15 7.18 -15.42
CA PRO A 48 3.20 8.64 -15.40
C PRO A 48 1.86 9.23 -14.94
N LEU A 49 1.91 10.21 -14.05
CA LEU A 49 0.74 10.96 -13.63
C LEU A 49 0.35 12.00 -14.69
N LYS A 50 -0.95 12.28 -14.77
CA LYS A 50 -1.53 13.24 -15.72
C LYS A 50 -1.97 14.53 -15.01
N GLY A 51 -2.20 15.59 -15.78
CA GLY A 51 -2.72 16.86 -15.26
C GLY A 51 -1.73 17.56 -14.33
N LYS A 52 -2.17 17.94 -13.12
CA LYS A 52 -1.33 18.64 -12.14
C LYS A 52 -0.10 17.83 -11.69
N GLY A 53 -0.12 16.51 -11.85
CA GLY A 53 1.02 15.63 -11.55
C GLY A 53 1.96 15.39 -12.74
N TYR A 54 1.85 16.15 -13.83
CA TYR A 54 2.71 15.97 -15.00
C TYR A 54 4.20 16.03 -14.62
N GLY A 55 4.99 15.10 -15.16
CA GLY A 55 6.41 14.94 -14.82
C GLY A 55 6.67 14.09 -13.57
N LEU A 56 5.62 13.59 -12.88
CA LEU A 56 5.74 12.59 -11.84
C LEU A 56 5.42 11.19 -12.38
N THR A 57 6.13 10.20 -11.86
CA THR A 57 5.86 8.78 -12.08
C THR A 57 5.71 8.07 -10.75
N VAL A 58 4.81 7.09 -10.71
CA VAL A 58 4.59 6.23 -9.54
C VAL A 58 4.86 4.78 -9.91
N THR A 59 5.58 4.08 -9.05
CA THR A 59 5.92 2.67 -9.23
C THR A 59 5.62 1.92 -7.94
N PRO A 60 4.69 0.96 -7.94
CA PRO A 60 4.40 0.13 -6.78
C PRO A 60 5.44 -1.00 -6.66
N LEU A 61 6.05 -1.12 -5.48
CA LEU A 61 7.02 -2.17 -5.14
C LEU A 61 6.43 -3.08 -4.05
N PRO A 62 6.79 -4.36 -3.98
CA PRO A 62 6.24 -5.27 -2.97
C PRO A 62 6.70 -4.88 -1.55
N ALA A 63 5.75 -4.68 -0.63
CA ALA A 63 6.04 -4.38 0.78
C ALA A 63 6.18 -5.64 1.66
N GLY A 64 5.61 -6.77 1.26
CA GLY A 64 5.76 -8.05 1.97
C GLY A 64 4.95 -8.22 3.27
N HIS A 65 4.25 -7.19 3.77
CA HIS A 65 3.45 -7.28 5.00
C HIS A 65 2.07 -7.93 4.77
N MET A 66 1.34 -7.48 3.75
CA MET A 66 0.05 -8.04 3.34
C MET A 66 0.04 -8.38 1.86
N ILE A 67 -0.93 -9.20 1.43
CA ILE A 67 -1.10 -9.53 0.02
C ILE A 67 -1.45 -8.27 -0.80
N GLY A 68 -0.58 -7.90 -1.73
CA GLY A 68 -0.70 -6.64 -2.46
C GLY A 68 -0.13 -5.42 -1.74
N GLY A 69 0.37 -5.57 -0.51
CA GLY A 69 1.02 -4.49 0.23
C GLY A 69 2.14 -3.86 -0.59
N THR A 70 2.17 -2.53 -0.62
CA THR A 70 2.94 -1.78 -1.61
C THR A 70 3.77 -0.69 -0.95
N ILE A 71 5.07 -0.67 -1.26
CA ILE A 71 5.95 0.50 -1.10
C ILE A 71 5.82 1.33 -2.37
N TRP A 72 5.60 2.63 -2.24
CA TRP A 72 5.46 3.52 -3.39
C TRP A 72 6.76 4.25 -3.68
N LYS A 73 7.30 4.02 -4.87
CA LYS A 73 8.37 4.81 -5.44
C LYS A 73 7.79 5.91 -6.31
N ILE A 74 7.99 7.15 -5.91
CA ILE A 74 7.54 8.35 -6.60
C ILE A 74 8.77 9.04 -7.15
N MET A 75 8.82 9.24 -8.47
CA MET A 75 9.94 9.93 -9.11
C MET A 75 9.47 11.13 -9.92
N LYS A 76 10.16 12.25 -9.74
CA LYS A 76 10.08 13.41 -10.63
C LYS A 76 11.12 13.27 -11.73
N VAL A 77 10.72 13.52 -12.98
CA VAL A 77 11.65 13.47 -14.11
C VAL A 77 12.80 14.46 -13.88
N GLY A 78 14.02 13.92 -13.78
CA GLY A 78 15.27 14.69 -13.73
C GLY A 78 15.83 15.03 -12.35
N GLU A 79 15.17 14.68 -11.23
CA GLU A 79 15.64 15.11 -9.90
C GLU A 79 15.41 14.07 -8.78
N GLU A 80 14.19 14.04 -8.23
CA GLU A 80 13.95 13.51 -6.89
C GLU A 80 13.27 12.14 -6.89
N GLU A 81 13.78 11.25 -6.05
CA GLU A 81 13.18 9.96 -5.73
C GLU A 81 12.64 9.99 -4.29
N ILE A 82 11.32 9.86 -4.14
CA ILE A 82 10.64 9.77 -2.85
C ILE A 82 10.14 8.34 -2.69
N ILE A 83 10.47 7.72 -1.56
CA ILE A 83 9.96 6.40 -1.18
C ILE A 83 8.98 6.56 -0.02
N TYR A 84 7.75 6.10 -0.24
CA TYR A 84 6.75 5.92 0.81
C TYR A 84 6.66 4.43 1.16
N ALA A 85 7.20 4.07 2.32
CA ALA A 85 7.32 2.70 2.81
C ALA A 85 6.73 2.59 4.22
N ASN A 86 5.39 2.56 4.30
CA ASN A 86 4.68 2.29 5.54
C ASN A 86 4.36 0.80 5.64
N ASP A 87 4.55 0.21 6.82
CA ASP A 87 4.18 -1.17 7.17
C ASP A 87 4.70 -2.21 6.16
N PHE A 88 6.03 -2.39 6.15
CA PHE A 88 6.71 -3.36 5.29
C PHE A 88 7.37 -4.49 6.09
N ASN A 89 7.60 -5.62 5.42
CA ASN A 89 8.29 -6.77 5.98
C ASN A 89 9.47 -7.17 5.10
N HIS A 90 10.69 -7.02 5.63
CA HIS A 90 11.92 -7.42 4.92
C HIS A 90 12.14 -8.94 4.91
N LYS A 91 11.47 -9.68 5.79
CA LYS A 91 11.62 -11.14 5.87
C LYS A 91 10.63 -11.81 4.93
N LYS A 92 11.09 -12.89 4.29
CA LYS A 92 10.21 -13.82 3.59
C LYS A 92 9.33 -14.57 4.58
N GLU A 93 8.05 -14.67 4.27
CA GLU A 93 7.07 -15.46 5.00
C GLU A 93 6.59 -16.66 4.18
N ARG A 94 5.66 -17.45 4.74
CA ARG A 94 5.15 -18.67 4.08
C ARG A 94 4.43 -18.38 2.76
N HIS A 95 3.71 -17.27 2.69
CA HIS A 95 2.84 -16.94 1.56
C HIS A 95 3.24 -15.67 0.82
N LEU A 96 4.21 -14.91 1.35
CA LEU A 96 4.68 -13.65 0.78
C LEU A 96 6.20 -13.61 0.81
N ASN A 97 6.79 -13.08 -0.25
CA ASN A 97 8.20 -12.69 -0.24
C ASN A 97 8.35 -11.38 0.55
N GLY A 98 9.54 -11.18 1.14
CA GLY A 98 9.87 -9.91 1.79
C GLY A 98 10.01 -8.77 0.77
N CYS A 99 10.00 -7.53 1.26
CA CYS A 99 10.26 -6.36 0.44
C CYS A 99 11.73 -6.29 -0.02
N GLU A 100 11.93 -5.81 -1.24
CA GLU A 100 13.26 -5.70 -1.86
C GLU A 100 13.86 -4.31 -1.63
N LEU A 101 14.19 -3.99 -0.37
CA LEU A 101 14.77 -2.68 0.00
C LEU A 101 16.10 -2.38 -0.70
N GLU A 102 16.85 -3.42 -1.06
CA GLU A 102 18.13 -3.30 -1.76
C GLU A 102 18.01 -2.65 -3.15
N LYS A 103 16.82 -2.71 -3.76
CA LYS A 103 16.55 -2.06 -5.06
C LYS A 103 16.33 -0.55 -4.93
N LEU A 104 16.16 -0.04 -3.71
CA LEU A 104 15.98 1.39 -3.44
C LEU A 104 17.36 2.06 -3.37
N GLN A 105 17.76 2.75 -4.44
CA GLN A 105 19.07 3.40 -4.51
C GLN A 105 18.95 4.86 -4.07
N ARG A 106 19.49 5.19 -2.88
CA ARG A 106 19.65 6.56 -2.33
C ARG A 106 18.44 7.47 -2.62
N PRO A 107 17.27 7.21 -2.00
CA PRO A 107 16.14 8.10 -2.16
C PRO A 107 16.46 9.48 -1.56
N SER A 108 15.94 10.53 -2.20
CA SER A 108 16.00 11.90 -1.69
C SER A 108 15.21 12.05 -0.39
N LEU A 109 14.11 11.30 -0.27
CA LEU A 109 13.26 11.25 0.91
C LEU A 109 12.72 9.84 1.15
N LEU A 110 12.83 9.36 2.39
CA LEU A 110 12.18 8.14 2.85
C LEU A 110 11.13 8.49 3.91
N ILE A 111 9.88 8.15 3.62
CA ILE A 111 8.77 8.23 4.56
C ILE A 111 8.47 6.81 5.04
N THR A 112 8.70 6.55 6.33
CA THR A 112 8.50 5.24 6.97
C THR A 112 7.82 5.40 8.31
N ASP A 113 7.19 4.34 8.81
CA ASP A 113 6.73 4.28 10.19
C ASP A 113 7.87 3.90 11.17
N ALA A 114 7.57 4.06 12.46
CA ALA A 114 8.41 3.62 13.57
C ALA A 114 7.61 2.79 14.59
N PHE A 115 6.48 2.20 14.18
CA PHE A 115 5.56 1.54 15.12
C PHE A 115 6.24 0.39 15.86
N ASN A 116 7.08 -0.37 15.16
CA ASN A 116 7.84 -1.49 15.71
C ASN A 116 9.33 -1.16 15.99
N ALA A 117 9.72 0.12 16.03
CA ALA A 117 11.13 0.52 16.12
C ALA A 117 11.84 0.02 17.39
N THR A 118 11.13 -0.04 18.51
CA THR A 118 11.65 -0.55 19.80
C THR A 118 11.31 -2.03 20.04
N TYR A 119 10.56 -2.65 19.13
CA TYR A 119 10.09 -4.02 19.31
C TYR A 119 11.16 -5.04 18.91
N GLN A 120 11.52 -5.92 19.85
CA GLN A 120 12.42 -7.03 19.59
C GLN A 120 11.61 -8.27 19.18
N GLN A 121 11.55 -8.53 17.87
CA GLN A 121 10.85 -9.68 17.34
C GLN A 121 11.54 -11.00 17.74
N ALA A 122 10.81 -11.88 18.43
CA ALA A 122 11.29 -13.22 18.75
C ALA A 122 11.59 -14.02 17.47
N ARG A 123 12.66 -14.81 17.47
CA ARG A 123 12.97 -15.74 16.36
C ARG A 123 11.86 -16.78 16.25
N ARG A 124 11.12 -16.76 15.15
CA ARG A 124 10.16 -17.82 14.79
C ARG A 124 10.93 -18.99 14.15
N ARG A 125 10.62 -20.22 14.55
CA ARG A 125 11.16 -21.45 13.97
C ARG A 125 10.49 -21.76 12.63
#